data_AF-X1E3U3-F1
#
_entry.id   AF-X1E3U3-F1
#
_cell.length_a   1.000
_cell.length_b   1.000
_cell.length_c   1.000
_cell.angle_alpha   90.00
_cell.angle_beta   90.00
_cell.angle_gamma   90.00
#
_symmetry.space_group_name_H-M   'P 1'
#
loop_
_entity.id
_entity.type
_entity.pdbx_description
1 polymer ?
#
loop_
_entity_poly.entity_id
_entity_poly.type
_entity_poly.pdbx_seq_one_letter_code
_entity_poly.pdbx_strand_id
1 'polypeptide(L)'
;MSKEHIEITPSTRVAEMLDNYPELEETLIGIAPPFKKLKNPFLRKTVAKVATLKHIASVGNVPLNELINKLRQTVGQPVTDESYEDENYFQDRPGWFSPEKIVIAFDEAKIEDKTRITLATMLIEAKDVKKGEIIELTTSFLPAPGIDRMKSMGYSVWTVKEGE
;
A
#
# COMPACT_ATOMS: atom_id res chain seq x y z
N MET A 1 -7.70 -26.40 -26.33
CA MET A 1 -8.61 -25.53 -25.55
C MET A 1 -7.77 -24.38 -25.05
N SER A 2 -7.99 -23.19 -25.61
CA SER A 2 -7.24 -21.99 -25.26
C SER A 2 -7.55 -21.65 -23.80
N LYS A 3 -6.55 -21.66 -22.92
CA LYS A 3 -6.74 -21.22 -21.53
C LYS A 3 -7.05 -19.72 -21.60
N GLU A 4 -8.26 -19.32 -21.23
CA GLU A 4 -8.56 -17.89 -21.04
C GLU A 4 -7.67 -17.38 -19.90
N HIS A 5 -6.73 -16.52 -20.25
CA HIS A 5 -5.79 -15.92 -19.32
C HIS A 5 -6.49 -14.77 -18.61
N ILE A 6 -6.71 -14.91 -17.30
CA ILE A 6 -7.36 -13.86 -16.50
C ILE A 6 -6.51 -12.60 -16.49
N GLU A 7 -7.15 -11.43 -16.59
CA GLU A 7 -6.48 -10.16 -16.40
C GLU A 7 -6.15 -9.96 -14.91
N ILE A 8 -4.91 -9.55 -14.63
CA ILE A 8 -4.47 -9.28 -13.26
C ILE A 8 -4.92 -7.86 -12.90
N THR A 9 -5.80 -7.72 -11.92
CA THR A 9 -6.40 -6.45 -11.47
C THR A 9 -6.32 -6.33 -9.94
N PRO A 10 -6.55 -5.16 -9.32
CA PRO A 10 -6.60 -5.01 -7.86
C PRO A 10 -7.54 -5.98 -7.14
N SER A 11 -8.67 -6.28 -7.77
CA SER A 11 -9.71 -7.17 -7.26
C SER A 11 -9.41 -8.65 -7.49
N THR A 12 -8.41 -8.98 -8.32
CA THR A 12 -8.05 -10.37 -8.60
C THR A 12 -7.68 -11.08 -7.32
N ARG A 13 -8.29 -12.24 -7.08
CA ARG A 13 -8.01 -13.08 -5.90
C ARG A 13 -6.70 -13.82 -6.09
N VAL A 14 -5.94 -13.93 -5.01
CA VAL A 14 -4.62 -14.58 -5.06
C VAL A 14 -4.74 -16.05 -5.46
N ALA A 15 -5.72 -16.78 -4.92
CA ALA A 15 -5.94 -18.18 -5.29
C ALA A 15 -6.24 -18.33 -6.78
N GLU A 16 -7.14 -17.50 -7.32
CA GLU A 16 -7.51 -17.52 -8.74
C GLU A 16 -6.33 -17.17 -9.64
N MET A 17 -5.53 -16.18 -9.25
CA MET A 17 -4.30 -15.82 -9.94
C MET A 17 -3.30 -16.97 -9.96
N LEU A 18 -3.02 -17.61 -8.82
CA LEU A 18 -2.05 -18.71 -8.73
C LEU A 18 -2.53 -20.01 -9.37
N ASP A 19 -3.83 -20.19 -9.56
CA ASP A 19 -4.39 -21.32 -10.30
C ASP A 19 -4.24 -21.12 -11.83
N ASN A 20 -4.25 -19.87 -12.29
CA ASN A 20 -4.02 -19.51 -13.70
C ASN A 20 -2.53 -19.31 -14.05
N TYR A 21 -1.75 -18.77 -13.10
CA TYR A 21 -0.33 -18.44 -13.23
C TYR A 21 0.47 -18.95 -12.02
N PRO A 22 0.73 -20.27 -11.92
CA PRO A 22 1.49 -20.85 -10.82
C PRO A 22 2.90 -20.23 -10.65
N GLU A 23 3.52 -19.77 -11.73
CA GLU A 23 4.82 -19.10 -11.75
C GLU A 23 4.87 -17.77 -10.98
N LEU A 24 3.71 -17.14 -10.73
CA LEU A 24 3.63 -15.91 -9.95
C LEU A 24 3.86 -16.12 -8.46
N GLU A 25 3.86 -17.37 -7.98
CA GLU A 25 4.12 -17.69 -6.58
C GLU A 25 5.51 -17.19 -6.13
N GLU A 26 6.56 -17.55 -6.88
CA GLU A 26 7.93 -17.11 -6.57
C GLU A 26 8.09 -15.59 -6.74
N THR A 27 7.36 -15.00 -7.68
CA THR A 27 7.33 -13.54 -7.88
C THR A 27 6.76 -12.83 -6.65
N LEU A 28 5.63 -13.30 -6.11
CA LEU A 28 5.07 -12.77 -4.86
C LEU A 28 6.06 -12.91 -3.72
N ILE A 29 6.68 -14.08 -3.54
CA ILE A 29 7.65 -14.30 -2.47
C ILE A 29 8.85 -13.35 -2.55
N GLY A 30 9.30 -13.03 -3.78
CA GLY A 30 10.36 -12.06 -4.02
C GLY A 30 9.98 -10.62 -3.73
N ILE A 31 8.68 -10.29 -3.72
CA ILE A 31 8.18 -8.93 -3.46
C ILE A 31 8.15 -8.62 -1.96
N ALA A 32 7.64 -9.52 -1.12
CA ALA A 32 7.64 -9.30 0.33
C ALA A 32 7.76 -10.61 1.15
N PRO A 33 8.57 -10.62 2.24
CA PRO A 33 8.74 -11.78 3.11
C PRO A 33 7.44 -12.42 3.65
N PRO A 34 6.35 -11.67 3.97
CA PRO A 34 5.09 -12.25 4.42
C PRO A 34 4.47 -13.25 3.43
N PHE A 35 4.74 -13.11 2.14
CA PHE A 35 4.18 -13.96 1.09
C PHE A 35 4.77 -15.38 1.06
N LYS A 36 5.89 -15.63 1.76
CA LYS A 36 6.42 -16.99 1.98
C LYS A 36 5.40 -17.94 2.62
N LYS A 37 4.45 -17.40 3.40
CA LYS A 37 3.38 -18.18 4.03
C LYS A 37 2.41 -18.79 3.01
N LEU A 38 2.35 -18.26 1.79
CA LEU A 38 1.51 -18.79 0.70
C LEU A 38 2.01 -20.14 0.16
N LYS A 39 3.28 -20.51 0.38
CA LYS A 39 3.81 -21.86 0.05
C LYS A 39 3.10 -22.97 0.83
N ASN A 40 2.49 -22.66 1.98
CA ASN A 40 1.78 -23.65 2.76
C ASN A 40 0.43 -23.97 2.09
N PRO A 41 0.18 -25.21 1.62
CA PRO A 41 -1.04 -25.57 0.91
C PRO A 41 -2.33 -25.29 1.69
N PHE A 42 -2.28 -25.35 3.03
CA PHE A 42 -3.43 -25.04 3.88
C PHE A 42 -3.70 -23.53 3.91
N LEU A 43 -2.68 -22.69 4.05
CA LEU A 43 -2.82 -21.23 4.00
C LEU A 43 -3.23 -20.74 2.59
N ARG A 44 -2.71 -21.38 1.55
CA ARG A 44 -3.15 -21.18 0.16
C ARG A 44 -4.65 -21.45 0.01
N LYS A 45 -5.17 -22.52 0.63
CA LYS A 45 -6.60 -22.86 0.54
C LYS A 45 -7.51 -21.98 1.39
N THR A 46 -7.02 -21.38 2.47
CA THR A 46 -7.84 -20.62 3.42
C THR A 46 -7.74 -19.11 3.22
N VAL A 47 -6.53 -18.54 3.17
CA VAL A 47 -6.29 -17.09 3.10
C VAL A 47 -6.30 -16.58 1.65
N ALA A 48 -5.70 -17.33 0.72
CA ALA A 48 -5.61 -16.86 -0.68
C ALA A 48 -6.95 -16.86 -1.42
N LYS A 49 -7.96 -17.59 -0.93
CA LYS A 49 -9.32 -17.59 -1.50
C LYS A 49 -10.09 -16.30 -1.24
N VAL A 50 -9.77 -15.60 -0.16
CA VAL A 50 -10.47 -14.37 0.26
C VAL A 50 -9.64 -13.11 0.04
N ALA A 51 -8.30 -13.24 0.02
CA ALA A 51 -7.41 -12.10 -0.23
C ALA A 51 -7.34 -11.71 -1.71
N THR A 52 -7.54 -10.42 -1.99
CA THR A 52 -7.30 -9.80 -3.30
C THR A 52 -5.89 -9.22 -3.39
N LEU A 53 -5.41 -8.88 -4.59
CA LEU A 53 -4.12 -8.20 -4.76
C LEU A 53 -4.06 -6.86 -4.01
N LYS A 54 -5.16 -6.09 -3.95
CA LYS A 54 -5.27 -4.89 -3.10
C LYS A 54 -5.00 -5.22 -1.62
N HIS A 55 -5.57 -6.31 -1.11
CA HIS A 55 -5.34 -6.75 0.26
C HIS A 55 -3.89 -7.19 0.51
N ILE A 56 -3.32 -7.91 -0.46
CA ILE A 56 -1.93 -8.38 -0.43
C ILE A 56 -0.94 -7.22 -0.42
N ALA A 57 -1.13 -6.21 -1.27
CA ALA A 57 -0.32 -5.00 -1.29
C ALA A 57 -0.31 -4.31 0.08
N SER A 58 -1.49 -4.17 0.72
CA SER A 58 -1.63 -3.59 2.05
C SER A 58 -0.90 -4.40 3.13
N VAL A 59 -1.06 -5.74 3.15
CA VAL A 59 -0.40 -6.62 4.14
C VAL A 59 1.12 -6.69 3.93
N GLY A 60 1.57 -6.66 2.67
CA GLY A 60 2.98 -6.66 2.30
C GLY A 60 3.67 -5.30 2.45
N ASN A 61 2.91 -4.24 2.69
CA ASN A 61 3.36 -2.85 2.65
C ASN A 61 4.10 -2.51 1.35
N VAL A 62 3.50 -2.92 0.21
CA VAL A 62 4.03 -2.70 -1.14
C VAL A 62 3.02 -1.86 -1.93
N PRO A 63 3.46 -0.88 -2.74
CA PRO A 63 2.56 -0.13 -3.61
C PRO A 63 1.77 -1.07 -4.53
N LEU A 64 0.45 -0.89 -4.59
CA LEU A 64 -0.43 -1.79 -5.34
C LEU A 64 -0.14 -1.76 -6.84
N ASN A 65 0.18 -0.59 -7.38
CA ASN A 65 0.56 -0.42 -8.78
C ASN A 65 1.84 -1.19 -9.12
N GLU A 66 2.88 -1.07 -8.29
CA GLU A 66 4.13 -1.82 -8.46
C GLU A 66 3.89 -3.34 -8.39
N LEU A 67 3.08 -3.79 -7.45
CA LEU A 67 2.70 -5.20 -7.32
C LEU A 67 2.03 -5.70 -8.61
N ILE A 68 0.99 -5.00 -9.08
CA ILE A 68 0.22 -5.43 -10.26
C ILE A 68 1.10 -5.41 -11.51
N ASN A 69 1.86 -4.33 -11.74
CA ASN A 69 2.72 -4.23 -12.92
C ASN A 69 3.81 -5.30 -12.92
N LYS A 70 4.42 -5.61 -11.77
CA LYS A 70 5.43 -6.66 -11.68
C LYS A 70 4.86 -8.05 -11.97
N LEU A 71 3.65 -8.33 -11.48
CA LEU A 71 2.95 -9.57 -11.78
C LEU A 71 2.59 -9.65 -13.28
N ARG A 72 2.04 -8.58 -13.85
CA ARG A 72 1.68 -8.48 -15.28
C ARG A 72 2.89 -8.67 -16.18
N GLN A 73 4.01 -7.99 -15.90
CA GLN A 73 5.26 -8.15 -16.64
C GLN A 73 5.74 -9.61 -16.67
N THR A 74 5.61 -10.31 -15.54
CA THR A 74 6.07 -11.69 -15.40
C THR A 74 5.30 -12.65 -16.32
N VAL A 75 4.00 -12.40 -16.53
CA VAL A 75 3.13 -13.23 -17.40
C VAL A 75 2.92 -12.63 -18.80
N GLY A 76 3.63 -11.55 -19.13
CA GLY A 76 3.52 -10.89 -20.44
C GLY A 76 2.23 -10.10 -20.66
N GLN A 77 1.52 -9.73 -19.59
CA GLN A 77 0.40 -8.80 -19.66
C GLN A 77 0.90 -7.35 -19.80
N PRO A 78 0.14 -6.47 -20.48
CA PRO A 78 0.50 -5.08 -20.62
C PRO A 78 0.59 -4.41 -19.24
N VAL A 79 1.68 -3.69 -19.00
CA VAL A 79 1.76 -2.78 -17.84
C VAL A 79 0.82 -1.62 -18.05
N THR A 80 0.27 -1.11 -16.96
CA THR A 80 -0.57 0.07 -16.98
C THR A 80 0.03 1.12 -16.07
N ASP A 81 -0.02 2.37 -16.51
CA ASP A 81 0.23 3.52 -15.64
C ASP A 81 -0.97 3.83 -14.74
N GLU A 82 -2.00 2.97 -14.74
CA GLU A 82 -3.16 3.07 -13.86
C GLU A 82 -2.72 3.13 -12.39
N SER A 83 -2.93 4.31 -11.80
CA SER A 83 -2.86 4.49 -10.37
C SER A 83 -4.09 3.83 -9.74
N TYR A 84 -3.88 2.65 -9.13
CA TYR A 84 -4.92 1.99 -8.33
C TYR A 84 -5.13 2.67 -6.96
N GLU A 85 -4.60 3.89 -6.80
CA GLU A 85 -4.67 4.74 -5.61
C GLU A 85 -5.66 5.90 -5.77
N ASP A 86 -6.33 6.09 -6.92
CA ASP A 86 -7.18 7.28 -7.10
C ASP A 86 -8.60 7.16 -6.49
N GLU A 87 -8.65 6.98 -5.16
CA GLU A 87 -9.74 7.55 -4.36
C GLU A 87 -9.30 8.93 -3.82
N ASN A 88 -9.18 9.91 -4.73
CA ASN A 88 -9.04 11.35 -4.47
C ASN A 88 -8.38 11.74 -3.11
N TYR A 89 -7.14 11.28 -2.89
CA TYR A 89 -6.40 11.54 -1.65
C TYR A 89 -6.01 13.01 -1.51
N PHE A 90 -5.82 13.69 -2.63
CA PHE A 90 -5.55 15.12 -2.68
C PHE A 90 -6.86 15.88 -2.53
N GLN A 91 -6.95 16.65 -1.45
CA GLN A 91 -8.13 17.46 -1.15
C GLN A 91 -7.73 18.91 -0.95
N ASP A 92 -8.71 19.81 -1.12
CA ASP A 92 -8.55 21.20 -0.73
C ASP A 92 -8.12 21.30 0.73
N ARG A 93 -7.32 22.33 1.00
CA ARG A 93 -6.81 22.60 2.35
C ARG A 93 -7.98 22.70 3.33
N PRO A 94 -8.07 21.82 4.33
CA PRO A 94 -9.19 21.82 5.25
C PRO A 94 -9.06 22.93 6.29
N GLY A 95 -10.18 23.46 6.76
CA GLY A 95 -10.21 24.55 7.75
C GLY A 95 -9.61 24.20 9.12
N TRP A 96 -9.36 22.91 9.40
CA TRP A 96 -8.70 22.49 10.64
C TRP A 96 -7.17 22.62 10.58
N PHE A 97 -6.58 22.64 9.38
CA PHE A 97 -5.13 22.67 9.21
C PHE A 97 -4.57 24.06 9.51
N SER A 98 -3.55 24.10 10.36
CA SER A 98 -2.73 25.30 10.60
C SER A 98 -1.28 24.86 10.81
N PRO A 99 -0.29 25.48 10.13
CA PRO A 99 1.12 25.14 10.30
C PRO A 99 1.58 25.29 11.76
N GLU A 100 1.00 26.23 12.51
CA GLU A 100 1.33 26.46 13.93
C GLU A 100 0.92 25.30 14.85
N LYS A 101 0.06 24.40 14.37
CA LYS A 101 -0.38 23.20 15.11
C LYS A 101 0.50 21.98 14.82
N ILE A 102 1.49 22.10 13.93
CA ILE A 102 2.44 21.02 13.64
C ILE A 102 3.36 20.88 14.86
N VAL A 103 3.21 19.78 15.59
CA VAL A 103 4.02 19.48 16.78
C VAL A 103 5.20 18.57 16.46
N ILE A 104 5.09 17.80 15.37
CA ILE A 104 6.12 16.87 14.91
C ILE A 104 6.12 16.88 13.38
N ALA A 105 7.31 16.97 12.77
CA ALA A 105 7.50 16.91 11.32
C ALA A 105 8.55 15.84 10.98
N PHE A 106 8.21 14.96 10.04
CA PHE A 106 9.08 13.91 9.52
C PHE A 106 9.40 14.19 8.06
N ASP A 107 10.68 14.11 7.70
CA ASP A 107 11.14 14.23 6.32
C ASP A 107 11.95 12.98 5.97
N GLU A 108 11.37 12.12 5.13
CA GLU A 108 12.00 10.88 4.66
C GLU A 108 13.34 11.11 3.96
N ALA A 109 13.53 12.26 3.30
CA ALA A 109 14.77 12.55 2.60
C ALA A 109 15.92 12.88 3.58
N LYS A 110 15.59 13.32 4.80
CA LYS A 110 16.57 13.76 5.82
C LYS A 110 16.91 12.67 6.84
N ILE A 111 16.28 11.51 6.78
CA ILE A 111 16.50 10.42 7.74
C ILE A 111 17.40 9.34 7.11
N GLU A 112 18.58 9.13 7.70
CA GLU A 112 19.57 8.15 7.23
C GLU A 112 19.06 6.70 7.31
N ASP A 113 18.24 6.40 8.33
CA ASP A 113 17.63 5.09 8.52
C ASP A 113 16.20 5.08 7.95
N LYS A 114 16.09 4.90 6.62
CA LYS A 114 14.79 4.82 5.92
C LYS A 114 13.89 3.71 6.46
N THR A 115 14.44 2.70 7.13
CA THR A 115 13.69 1.64 7.81
C THR A 115 13.02 2.08 9.12
N ARG A 116 13.37 3.25 9.68
CA ARG A 116 12.71 3.82 10.88
C ARG A 116 11.42 4.57 10.58
N ILE A 117 11.20 5.05 9.36
CA ILE A 117 9.91 5.67 9.00
C ILE A 117 9.02 4.55 8.47
N THR A 118 8.24 4.00 9.38
CA THR A 118 7.18 3.07 9.04
C THR A 118 5.88 3.67 9.51
N LEU A 119 4.78 3.21 8.93
CA LEU A 119 3.46 3.45 9.47
C LEU A 119 3.38 3.12 10.97
N ALA A 120 4.11 2.13 11.44
CA ALA A 120 4.17 1.79 12.86
C ALA A 120 4.78 2.92 13.70
N THR A 121 5.83 3.59 13.22
CA THR A 121 6.44 4.75 13.90
C THR A 121 5.46 5.92 13.97
N MET A 122 4.77 6.23 12.87
CA MET A 122 3.72 7.26 12.88
C MET A 122 2.57 6.93 13.82
N LEU A 123 2.17 5.66 13.86
CA LEU A 123 1.11 5.18 14.73
C LEU A 123 1.51 5.12 16.20
N ILE A 124 2.80 4.99 16.51
CA ILE A 124 3.33 5.05 17.87
C ILE A 124 3.31 6.51 18.34
N GLU A 125 3.88 7.42 17.56
CA GLU A 125 3.97 8.85 17.92
C GLU A 125 2.58 9.53 17.89
N ALA A 126 1.69 9.12 16.97
CA ALA A 126 0.31 9.62 16.92
C ALA A 126 -0.49 9.32 18.20
N LYS A 127 -0.13 8.29 18.99
CA LYS A 127 -0.83 8.00 20.26
C LYS A 127 -0.63 9.09 21.31
N ASP A 128 0.44 9.86 21.21
CA ASP A 128 0.76 10.94 22.15
C ASP A 128 0.28 12.33 21.65
N VAL A 129 -0.27 12.39 20.43
CA VAL A 129 -0.81 13.61 19.83
C VAL A 129 -2.17 13.94 20.45
N LYS A 130 -2.31 15.16 20.95
CA LYS A 130 -3.57 15.65 21.51
C LYS A 130 -4.52 16.08 20.40
N LYS A 131 -5.80 16.15 20.74
CA LYS A 131 -6.83 16.66 19.83
C LYS A 131 -6.46 18.08 19.37
N GLY A 132 -6.27 18.24 18.06
CA GLY A 132 -5.96 19.52 17.43
C GLY A 132 -4.47 19.75 17.14
N GLU A 133 -3.59 18.86 17.56
CA GLU A 133 -2.19 18.83 17.15
C GLU A 133 -2.03 18.08 15.80
N ILE A 134 -0.99 18.42 15.04
CA ILE A 134 -0.74 17.89 13.70
C ILE A 134 0.65 17.24 13.66
N ILE A 135 0.72 16.06 13.04
CA ILE A 135 1.97 15.45 12.58
C ILE A 135 2.07 15.68 11.07
N GLU A 136 3.22 16.16 10.63
CA GLU A 136 3.55 16.32 9.22
C GLU A 136 4.49 15.20 8.74
N LEU A 137 4.22 14.68 7.54
CA LEU A 137 5.08 13.74 6.82
C LEU A 137 5.39 14.31 5.44
N THR A 138 6.68 14.51 5.17
CA THR A 138 7.22 14.74 3.84
C THR A 138 7.80 13.42 3.32
N THR A 139 7.24 12.93 2.22
CA THR A 139 7.60 11.67 1.59
C THR A 139 7.69 11.84 0.08
N SER A 140 8.50 11.00 -0.57
CA SER A 140 8.74 11.02 -2.02
C SER A 140 7.64 10.32 -2.84
N PHE A 141 6.70 9.64 -2.18
CA PHE A 141 5.60 8.93 -2.82
C PHE A 141 4.32 9.02 -1.95
N LEU A 142 3.16 8.72 -2.52
CA LEU A 142 1.90 8.74 -1.78
C LEU A 142 1.77 7.49 -0.89
N PRO A 143 1.72 7.62 0.46
CA PRO A 143 1.62 6.45 1.34
C PRO A 143 0.15 6.06 1.53
N ALA A 144 -0.56 5.71 0.45
CA ALA A 144 -2.00 5.45 0.45
C ALA A 144 -2.48 4.45 1.53
N PRO A 145 -1.83 3.28 1.74
CA PRO A 145 -2.23 2.34 2.81
C PRO A 145 -2.13 2.99 4.21
N GLY A 146 -1.20 3.93 4.35
CA GLY A 146 -1.00 4.66 5.58
C GLY A 146 -2.08 5.69 5.86
N ILE A 147 -2.45 6.44 4.83
CA ILE A 147 -3.55 7.40 4.88
C ILE A 147 -4.86 6.68 5.27
N ASP A 148 -5.16 5.55 4.63
CA ASP A 148 -6.35 4.75 4.93
C ASP A 148 -6.34 4.24 6.37
N ARG A 149 -5.18 3.78 6.85
CA ARG A 149 -5.03 3.31 8.22
C ARG A 149 -5.32 4.43 9.22
N MET A 150 -4.77 5.63 9.00
CA MET A 150 -5.01 6.79 9.87
C MET A 150 -6.48 7.21 9.88
N LYS A 151 -7.12 7.27 8.70
CA LYS A 151 -8.57 7.53 8.59
C LYS A 151 -9.39 6.48 9.35
N SER A 152 -9.06 5.19 9.22
CA SER A 152 -9.76 4.09 9.91
C SER A 152 -9.63 4.16 11.44
N MET A 153 -8.58 4.81 11.94
CA MET A 153 -8.35 5.02 13.37
C MET A 153 -8.99 6.30 13.90
N GLY A 154 -9.69 7.06 13.06
CA GLY A 154 -10.42 8.27 13.42
C GLY A 154 -9.61 9.57 13.30
N TYR A 155 -8.40 9.52 12.73
CA TYR A 155 -7.62 10.72 12.46
C TYR A 155 -8.15 11.45 11.22
N SER A 156 -8.13 12.78 11.28
CA SER A 156 -8.28 13.61 10.09
C SER A 156 -6.95 13.64 9.35
N VAL A 157 -6.97 13.35 8.05
CA VAL A 157 -5.78 13.32 7.20
C VAL A 157 -5.99 14.29 6.05
N TRP A 158 -4.98 15.09 5.77
CA TRP A 158 -4.91 15.94 4.60
C TRP A 158 -3.62 15.64 3.85
N THR A 159 -3.74 15.52 2.53
CA THR A 159 -2.62 15.25 1.65
C THR A 159 -2.56 16.35 0.62
N VAL A 160 -1.36 16.89 0.44
CA VAL A 160 -1.04 17.94 -0.54
C VAL A 160 0.23 17.53 -1.27
N LYS A 161 0.31 17.90 -2.55
CA LYS A 161 1.53 17.78 -3.36
C LYS A 161 2.21 19.14 -3.39
N GLU A 162 3.37 19.26 -2.79
CA GLU A 162 4.20 20.47 -2.89
C GLU A 162 5.28 20.27 -3.96
N GLY A 163 5.17 21.04 -5.05
CA GLY A 163 6.22 21.17 -6.07
C GLY A 163 6.41 19.99 -7.02
N GLU A 164 6.59 20.31 -8.30
CA GLU A 164 7.36 19.50 -9.26
C GLU A 164 8.83 19.84 -9.14
#